data_AF-A0A090IPU3-F1
#
_entry.id   AF-A0A090IPU3-F1
#
_cell.length_a   1.000
_cell.length_b   1.000
_cell.length_c   1.000
_cell.angle_alpha   90.00
_cell.angle_beta   90.00
_cell.angle_gamma   90.00
#
_symmetry.space_group_name_H-M   'P 1'
#
loop_
_entity.id
_entity.type
_entity.pdbx_description
1 polymer ?
#
loop_
_entity_poly.entity_id
_entity_poly.type
_entity_poly.pdbx_seq_one_letter_code
_entity_poly.pdbx_strand_id
1 'polypeptide(L)'
;MTKILVLGDSHAECLLSPFWKNKHREFTWETTIVYGATLSGLSNPNSNTMSSDIYSKALTDISCDAIVTLLGEVDCGFVIWYYAERDNIDVHTAATKAIKNYKQLLLKAKNIAPVFVISAPLPTIGDNDKHGVVAQKRSSISATQKQRTELTQYFNKEINKFCLENDITFIDLDSFSMGKDGLVHASLINKKKSDHHYDKHKYMMLLSKFLMPYLFSYFDANSDTNFTNELFLKVGDKEINLFRDAAVLVKEFDISIAYGLMKIANNLRPTGPFIKEKLNEYEKLINK
;
A
#
# COMPACT_ATOMS: atom_id res chain seq x y z
N MET A 1 21.99 -11.00 -1.81
CA MET A 1 20.65 -10.95 -1.20
C MET A 1 20.31 -9.49 -1.01
N THR A 2 19.17 -9.08 -1.54
CA THR A 2 18.67 -7.73 -1.46
C THR A 2 18.16 -7.43 -0.06
N LYS A 3 18.61 -6.34 0.55
CA LYS A 3 18.26 -5.94 1.91
C LYS A 3 17.08 -4.97 1.90
N ILE A 4 16.00 -5.35 2.55
CA ILE A 4 14.78 -4.55 2.67
C ILE A 4 14.68 -4.02 4.10
N LEU A 5 14.70 -2.70 4.26
CA LEU A 5 14.39 -2.04 5.53
C LEU A 5 12.89 -1.80 5.63
N VAL A 6 12.25 -2.29 6.68
CA VAL A 6 10.84 -2.05 6.97
C VAL A 6 10.73 -1.04 8.10
N LEU A 7 9.96 0.03 7.89
CA LEU A 7 9.56 0.98 8.93
C LEU A 7 8.06 0.81 9.19
N GLY A 8 7.69 0.43 10.40
CA GLY A 8 6.27 0.23 10.69
C GLY A 8 5.88 0.25 12.15
N ASP A 9 4.58 0.19 12.36
CA ASP A 9 3.97 -0.08 13.66
C ASP A 9 3.82 -1.59 13.90
N SER A 10 2.99 -1.99 14.85
CA SER A 10 2.79 -3.39 15.20
C SER A 10 2.23 -4.26 14.06
N HIS A 11 1.58 -3.70 13.04
CA HIS A 11 1.17 -4.47 11.86
C HIS A 11 2.36 -4.96 11.03
N ALA A 12 3.54 -4.34 11.15
CA ALA A 12 4.76 -4.78 10.47
C ALA A 12 5.36 -6.07 11.08
N GLU A 13 4.90 -6.53 12.24
CA GLU A 13 5.35 -7.81 12.83
C GLU A 13 5.12 -9.02 11.92
N CYS A 14 4.19 -8.91 10.97
CA CYS A 14 3.99 -9.94 9.94
C CYS A 14 5.24 -10.17 9.09
N LEU A 15 6.12 -9.16 8.93
CA LEU A 15 7.35 -9.22 8.15
C LEU A 15 8.53 -9.88 8.89
N LEU A 16 8.42 -10.05 10.21
CA LEU A 16 9.38 -10.83 11.02
C LEU A 16 9.22 -12.35 10.89
N SER A 17 8.18 -12.81 10.20
CA SER A 17 7.86 -14.24 10.10
C SER A 17 8.90 -15.02 9.27
N PRO A 18 9.29 -16.24 9.68
CA PRO A 18 10.12 -17.14 8.86
C PRO A 18 9.53 -17.45 7.48
N PHE A 19 8.21 -17.24 7.31
CA PHE A 19 7.53 -17.33 6.02
C PHE A 19 8.28 -16.59 4.91
N TRP A 20 8.76 -15.37 5.17
CA TRP A 20 9.42 -14.53 4.17
C TRP A 20 10.76 -15.11 3.74
N LYS A 21 11.60 -15.49 4.71
CA LYS A 21 12.88 -16.15 4.44
C LYS A 21 12.71 -17.47 3.69
N ASN A 22 11.65 -18.23 3.98
CA ASN A 22 11.42 -19.53 3.34
C ASN A 22 10.89 -19.40 1.91
N LYS A 23 9.99 -18.44 1.68
CA LYS A 23 9.31 -18.25 0.40
C LYS A 23 10.08 -17.36 -0.59
N HIS A 24 10.82 -16.38 -0.06
CA HIS A 24 11.49 -15.31 -0.82
C HIS A 24 12.92 -15.14 -0.30
N ARG A 25 13.79 -16.10 -0.66
CA ARG A 25 15.18 -16.23 -0.15
C ARG A 25 16.13 -15.16 -0.69
N GLU A 26 15.71 -14.48 -1.74
CA GLU A 26 16.42 -13.42 -2.43
C GLU A 26 16.50 -12.16 -1.55
N PHE A 27 15.55 -11.99 -0.63
CA PHE A 27 15.41 -10.83 0.24
C PHE A 27 15.79 -11.14 1.69
N THR A 28 16.47 -10.18 2.32
CA THR A 28 16.67 -10.12 3.77
C THR A 28 15.86 -8.96 4.32
N TRP A 29 15.08 -9.22 5.37
CA TRP A 29 14.16 -8.24 5.94
C TRP A 29 14.70 -7.73 7.27
N GLU A 30 15.05 -6.45 7.33
CA GLU A 30 15.39 -5.74 8.55
C GLU A 30 14.19 -4.90 8.96
N THR A 31 13.56 -5.18 10.11
CA THR A 31 12.28 -4.55 10.48
C THR A 31 12.43 -3.69 11.72
N THR A 32 12.22 -2.38 11.57
CA THR A 32 12.14 -1.42 12.66
C THR A 32 10.67 -1.20 13.04
N ILE A 33 10.25 -1.80 14.16
CA ILE A 33 8.89 -1.71 14.69
C ILE A 33 8.85 -0.77 15.88
N VAL A 34 7.96 0.23 15.83
CA VAL A 34 7.66 1.08 16.98
C VAL A 34 6.18 0.92 17.33
N TYR A 35 5.89 0.21 18.41
CA TYR A 35 4.53 -0.05 18.86
C TYR A 35 3.78 1.24 19.21
N GLY A 36 2.60 1.42 18.62
CA GLY A 36 1.81 2.64 18.81
C GLY A 36 2.42 3.87 18.13
N ALA A 37 3.35 3.69 17.19
CA ALA A 37 3.87 4.79 16.38
C ALA A 37 2.72 5.57 15.74
N THR A 38 2.82 6.90 15.81
CA THR A 38 1.83 7.80 15.23
C THR A 38 2.56 8.83 14.39
N LEU A 39 2.04 9.05 13.20
CA LEU A 39 2.49 10.08 12.26
C LEU A 39 2.28 11.46 12.85
N SER A 40 1.17 11.68 13.58
CA SER A 40 0.90 12.90 14.34
C SER A 40 1.97 13.18 15.42
N GLY A 41 2.60 12.13 15.94
CA GLY A 41 3.65 12.19 16.96
C GLY A 41 5.07 12.36 16.40
N LEU A 42 5.31 12.13 15.10
CA LEU A 42 6.66 12.21 14.51
C LEU A 42 7.30 13.59 14.68
N SER A 43 6.53 14.67 14.58
CA SER A 43 7.04 16.03 14.74
C SER A 43 7.04 16.52 16.19
N ASN A 44 6.63 15.68 17.16
CA ASN A 44 6.53 16.07 18.56
C ASN A 44 7.76 15.55 19.34
N PRO A 45 8.67 16.42 19.81
CA PRO A 45 9.85 16.00 20.56
C PRO A 45 9.49 15.34 21.91
N ASN A 46 8.27 15.56 22.42
CA ASN A 46 7.76 14.94 23.64
C ASN A 46 6.89 13.70 23.36
N SER A 47 6.96 13.12 22.16
CA SER A 47 6.20 11.92 21.81
C SER A 47 6.70 10.72 22.63
N ASN A 48 5.80 10.08 23.37
CA ASN A 48 6.11 8.91 24.21
C ASN A 48 6.76 7.75 23.42
N THR A 49 6.50 7.65 22.12
CA THR A 49 7.04 6.56 21.29
C THR A 49 8.41 6.86 20.72
N MET A 50 8.82 8.14 20.67
CA MET A 50 10.03 8.61 19.99
C MET A 50 10.21 8.03 18.57
N SER A 51 9.10 7.71 17.89
CA SER A 51 9.10 7.01 16.60
C SER A 51 9.90 7.73 15.52
N SER A 52 9.91 9.07 15.53
CA SER A 52 10.71 9.86 14.58
C SER A 52 12.21 9.62 14.72
N ASP A 53 12.72 9.58 15.95
CA ASP A 53 14.15 9.39 16.20
C ASP A 53 14.57 7.97 15.87
N ILE A 54 13.72 6.99 16.23
CA ILE A 54 13.95 5.57 15.92
C ILE A 54 13.98 5.35 14.41
N TYR A 55 12.99 5.85 13.66
CA TYR A 55 12.97 5.70 12.20
C TYR A 55 14.08 6.49 11.52
N SER A 56 14.40 7.70 11.99
CA SER A 56 15.52 8.47 11.45
C SER A 56 16.84 7.75 11.67
N LYS A 57 17.06 7.17 12.85
CA LYS A 57 18.23 6.35 13.16
C LYS A 57 18.29 5.09 12.31
N ALA A 58 17.17 4.40 12.11
CA ALA A 58 17.11 3.23 11.24
C ALA A 58 17.49 3.60 9.79
N LEU A 59 16.97 4.71 9.27
CA LEU A 59 17.29 5.22 7.94
C LEU A 59 18.78 5.59 7.78
N THR A 60 19.47 6.01 8.85
CA THR A 60 20.90 6.35 8.79
C THR A 60 21.82 5.15 9.02
N ASP A 61 21.45 4.26 9.93
CA ASP A 61 22.36 3.23 10.45
C ASP A 61 22.24 1.90 9.69
N ILE A 62 21.10 1.65 9.06
CA ILE A 62 20.83 0.39 8.36
C ILE A 62 21.04 0.59 6.85
N SER A 63 22.10 -0.02 6.33
CA SER A 63 22.31 -0.15 4.89
C SER A 63 21.25 -1.09 4.28
N CYS A 64 20.51 -0.57 3.31
CA CYS A 64 19.43 -1.28 2.63
C CYS A 64 19.41 -0.94 1.13
N ASP A 65 18.79 -1.83 0.34
CA ASP A 65 18.61 -1.67 -1.11
C ASP A 65 17.20 -1.16 -1.45
N ALA A 66 16.23 -1.32 -0.55
CA ALA A 66 14.90 -0.71 -0.61
C ALA A 66 14.29 -0.54 0.78
N ILE A 67 13.31 0.34 0.87
CA ILE A 67 12.57 0.65 2.09
C ILE A 67 11.09 0.34 1.89
N VAL A 68 10.48 -0.36 2.85
CA VAL A 68 9.03 -0.61 2.92
C VAL A 68 8.47 0.14 4.11
N THR A 69 7.37 0.88 3.94
CA THR A 69 6.68 1.55 5.05
C THR A 69 5.27 1.01 5.25
N LEU A 70 4.89 0.83 6.52
CA LEU A 70 3.54 0.40 6.93
C LEU A 70 3.16 1.14 8.21
N LEU A 71 2.52 2.30 8.04
CA LEU A 71 2.20 3.24 9.12
C LEU A 71 0.83 3.89 8.87
N GLY A 72 0.19 4.33 9.94
CA GLY A 72 -1.02 5.18 9.89
C GLY A 72 -2.26 4.54 10.48
N GLU A 73 -2.24 3.25 10.85
CA GLU A 73 -3.38 2.58 11.51
C GLU A 73 -3.76 3.29 12.80
N VAL A 74 -2.75 3.63 13.62
CA VAL A 74 -2.97 4.26 14.92
C VAL A 74 -3.54 5.67 14.77
N ASP A 75 -3.08 6.42 13.77
CA ASP A 75 -3.59 7.77 13.48
C ASP A 75 -5.04 7.75 13.01
N CYS A 76 -5.33 6.96 11.97
CA CYS A 76 -6.68 6.90 11.38
C CYS A 76 -7.68 6.22 12.32
N GLY A 77 -7.21 5.23 13.09
CA GLY A 77 -8.02 4.48 14.03
C GLY A 77 -8.28 5.20 15.35
N PHE A 78 -7.52 6.25 15.69
CA PHE A 78 -7.66 6.93 16.98
C PHE A 78 -7.16 8.39 17.01
N VAL A 79 -5.89 8.64 16.74
CA VAL A 79 -5.25 9.92 17.12
C VAL A 79 -5.83 11.12 16.38
N ILE A 80 -6.15 10.97 15.10
CA ILE A 80 -6.75 12.05 14.31
C ILE A 80 -8.12 12.43 14.90
N TRP A 81 -8.95 11.44 15.23
CA TRP A 81 -10.26 11.65 15.87
C TRP A 81 -10.14 12.31 17.23
N TYR A 82 -9.20 11.83 18.06
CA TYR A 82 -8.95 12.41 19.38
C TYR A 82 -8.63 13.92 19.28
N TYR A 83 -7.78 14.32 18.33
CA TYR A 83 -7.47 15.74 18.14
C TYR A 83 -8.65 16.53 17.56
N ALA A 84 -9.37 15.95 16.59
CA ALA A 84 -10.56 16.58 16.00
C ALA A 84 -11.61 16.90 17.08
N GLU A 85 -11.89 15.95 17.97
CA GLU A 85 -12.87 16.12 19.05
C GLU A 85 -12.37 17.07 20.15
N ARG A 86 -11.11 16.90 20.60
CA ARG A 86 -10.52 17.74 21.66
C ARG A 86 -10.46 19.21 21.25
N ASP A 87 -10.04 19.47 20.01
CA ASP A 87 -9.82 20.83 19.51
C ASP A 87 -11.07 21.40 18.78
N ASN A 88 -12.15 20.61 18.68
CA ASN A 88 -13.39 20.94 17.97
C ASN A 88 -13.15 21.42 16.52
N ILE A 89 -12.37 20.64 15.77
CA ILE A 89 -12.05 20.89 14.35
C ILE A 89 -12.53 19.73 13.47
N ASP A 90 -12.63 20.01 12.18
CA ASP A 90 -12.92 18.96 11.19
C ASP A 90 -11.84 17.86 11.18
N VAL A 91 -12.28 16.61 11.00
CA VAL A 91 -11.39 15.43 11.06
C VAL A 91 -10.35 15.41 9.94
N HIS A 92 -10.68 15.92 8.74
CA HIS A 92 -9.73 16.02 7.64
C HIS A 92 -8.70 17.14 7.89
N THR A 93 -9.12 18.20 8.59
CA THR A 93 -8.19 19.22 9.10
C THR A 93 -7.19 18.61 10.08
N ALA A 94 -7.65 17.82 11.04
CA ALA A 94 -6.76 17.08 11.95
C ALA A 94 -5.84 16.09 11.20
N ALA A 95 -6.36 15.39 10.19
CA ALA A 95 -5.61 14.44 9.38
C ALA A 95 -4.44 15.08 8.60
N THR A 96 -4.58 16.36 8.22
CA THR A 96 -3.57 17.08 7.44
C THR A 96 -2.19 17.07 8.13
N LYS A 97 -2.15 17.13 9.46
CA LYS A 97 -0.89 17.05 10.22
C LYS A 97 -0.22 15.68 10.08
N ALA A 98 -0.97 14.60 10.29
CA ALA A 98 -0.46 13.23 10.16
C ALA A 98 0.03 12.96 8.72
N ILE A 99 -0.76 13.37 7.72
CA ILE A 99 -0.42 13.25 6.30
C ILE A 99 0.88 14.01 6.00
N LYS A 100 1.00 15.28 6.43
CA LYS A 100 2.20 16.09 6.22
C LYS A 100 3.45 15.43 6.82
N ASN A 101 3.34 14.93 8.04
CA ASN A 101 4.45 14.27 8.72
C ASN A 101 4.87 12.98 8.02
N TYR A 102 3.90 12.20 7.51
CA TYR A 102 4.22 11.00 6.75
C TYR A 102 4.92 11.33 5.44
N LYS A 103 4.42 12.33 4.69
CA LYS A 103 5.07 12.82 3.46
C LYS A 103 6.54 13.20 3.71
N GLN A 104 6.83 13.88 4.81
CA GLN A 104 8.21 14.22 5.19
C GLN A 104 9.08 12.98 5.48
N LEU A 105 8.55 11.98 6.19
CA LEU A 105 9.26 10.73 6.42
C LEU A 105 9.53 9.98 5.11
N LEU A 106 8.55 9.94 4.21
CA LEU A 106 8.68 9.28 2.90
C LEU A 106 9.73 9.95 2.02
N LEU A 107 9.81 11.29 2.02
CA LEU A 107 10.87 12.01 1.31
C LEU A 107 12.26 11.72 1.90
N LYS A 108 12.38 11.67 3.23
CA LYS A 108 13.64 11.27 3.88
C LYS A 108 14.05 9.85 3.47
N ALA A 109 13.11 8.90 3.48
CA ALA A 109 13.36 7.52 3.06
C ALA A 109 13.75 7.43 1.57
N LYS A 110 13.07 8.17 0.69
CA LYS A 110 13.35 8.20 -0.76
C LYS A 110 14.77 8.66 -1.07
N ASN A 111 15.33 9.56 -0.27
CA ASN A 111 16.71 10.01 -0.43
C ASN A 111 17.76 8.96 -0.05
N ILE A 112 17.35 7.85 0.57
CA ILE A 112 18.25 6.75 0.98
C ILE A 112 18.14 5.59 -0.01
N ALA A 113 16.92 5.14 -0.31
CA ALA A 113 16.67 3.99 -1.17
C ALA A 113 15.26 4.09 -1.79
N PRO A 114 14.96 3.28 -2.82
CA PRO A 114 13.62 3.13 -3.38
C PRO A 114 12.59 2.78 -2.30
N VAL A 115 11.44 3.45 -2.32
CA VAL A 115 10.41 3.33 -1.28
C VAL A 115 9.15 2.66 -1.80
N PHE A 116 8.65 1.72 -1.01
CA PHE A 116 7.40 0.98 -1.21
C PHE A 116 6.48 1.22 -0.01
N VAL A 117 5.36 1.90 -0.23
CA VAL A 117 4.40 2.27 0.82
C VAL A 117 3.22 1.32 0.78
N ILE A 118 2.99 0.55 1.84
CA ILE A 118 1.77 -0.24 1.98
C ILE A 118 0.67 0.66 2.57
N SER A 119 -0.54 0.59 2.02
CA SER A 119 -1.70 1.29 2.56
C SER A 119 -1.91 0.97 4.05
N ALA A 120 -2.35 1.96 4.83
CA ALA A 120 -2.67 1.76 6.24
C ALA A 120 -3.81 0.72 6.35
N PRO A 121 -3.70 -0.28 7.26
CA PRO A 121 -4.76 -1.25 7.49
C PRO A 121 -6.08 -0.60 7.89
N LEU A 122 -7.19 -1.14 7.39
CA LEU A 122 -8.53 -0.74 7.80
C LEU A 122 -8.79 -1.14 9.25
N PRO A 123 -9.57 -0.36 10.03
CA PRO A 123 -9.78 -0.63 11.44
C PRO A 123 -10.59 -1.92 11.66
N THR A 124 -10.13 -2.76 12.59
CA THR A 124 -10.77 -4.04 12.96
C THR A 124 -11.69 -3.97 14.18
N ILE A 125 -11.43 -3.02 15.08
CA ILE A 125 -12.18 -2.87 16.33
C ILE A 125 -13.58 -2.33 16.00
N GLY A 126 -14.63 -3.05 16.36
CA GLY A 126 -16.01 -2.61 16.20
C GLY A 126 -16.46 -1.60 17.26
N ASP A 127 -17.58 -0.93 17.01
CA ASP A 127 -18.10 0.16 17.88
C ASP A 127 -18.42 -0.28 19.31
N ASN A 128 -18.75 -1.57 19.47
CA ASN A 128 -19.11 -2.16 20.76
C ASN A 128 -17.99 -3.03 21.36
N ASP A 129 -16.82 -3.10 20.73
CA ASP A 129 -15.70 -3.87 21.25
C ASP A 129 -15.06 -3.14 22.43
N LYS A 130 -15.14 -3.76 23.61
CA LYS A 130 -14.55 -3.23 24.86
C LYS A 130 -13.31 -4.01 25.29
N HIS A 131 -12.87 -4.97 24.49
CA HIS A 131 -11.82 -5.91 24.88
C HIS A 131 -10.44 -5.41 24.45
N GLY A 132 -9.57 -5.19 25.43
CA GLY A 132 -8.17 -4.83 25.21
C GLY A 132 -7.86 -3.34 25.45
N VAL A 133 -6.58 -3.04 25.68
CA VAL A 133 -6.10 -1.69 26.05
C VAL A 133 -6.35 -0.68 24.92
N VAL A 134 -6.23 -1.11 23.66
CA VAL A 134 -6.48 -0.23 22.51
C VAL A 134 -7.97 0.08 22.36
N ALA A 135 -8.86 -0.89 22.60
CA ALA A 135 -10.30 -0.67 22.61
C ALA A 135 -10.72 0.31 23.72
N GLN A 136 -10.13 0.20 24.92
CA GLN A 136 -10.36 1.15 26.02
C GLN A 136 -9.89 2.57 25.72
N LYS A 137 -8.75 2.72 25.03
CA LYS A 137 -8.32 4.05 24.58
C LYS A 137 -9.26 4.60 23.50
N ARG A 138 -9.74 3.75 22.60
CA ARG A 138 -10.66 4.13 21.52
C ARG A 138 -12.10 4.39 21.99
N SER A 139 -12.50 3.92 23.18
CA SER A 139 -13.80 4.30 23.75
C SER A 139 -13.89 5.75 24.20
N SER A 140 -12.80 6.52 24.15
CA SER A 140 -12.82 7.97 24.42
C SER A 140 -13.16 8.82 23.20
N ILE A 141 -13.23 8.23 22.00
CA ILE A 141 -13.68 8.92 20.78
C ILE A 141 -15.08 8.45 20.39
N SER A 142 -15.84 9.34 19.75
CA SER A 142 -17.22 9.09 19.30
C SER A 142 -17.31 8.40 17.93
N ALA A 143 -16.20 8.35 17.19
CA ALA A 143 -16.14 7.88 15.82
C ALA A 143 -16.41 6.37 15.69
N THR A 144 -17.37 6.03 14.82
CA THR A 144 -17.69 4.65 14.45
C THR A 144 -16.57 3.98 13.65
N GLN A 145 -16.55 2.65 13.59
CA GLN A 145 -15.64 1.86 12.75
C GLN A 145 -15.79 2.25 11.29
N LYS A 146 -17.02 2.53 10.83
CA LYS A 146 -17.28 3.01 9.48
C LYS A 146 -16.60 4.34 9.22
N GLN A 147 -16.80 5.33 10.08
CA GLN A 147 -16.14 6.65 9.95
C GLN A 147 -14.61 6.52 9.99
N ARG A 148 -14.07 5.68 10.88
CA ARG A 148 -12.64 5.39 10.92
C ARG A 148 -12.13 4.72 9.64
N THR A 149 -12.93 3.83 9.05
CA THR A 149 -12.61 3.19 7.76
C THR A 149 -12.59 4.23 6.64
N GLU A 150 -13.59 5.10 6.57
CA GLU A 150 -13.66 6.19 5.59
C GLU A 150 -12.46 7.15 5.73
N LEU A 151 -12.06 7.47 6.96
CA LEU A 151 -10.85 8.27 7.21
C LEU A 151 -9.57 7.54 6.76
N THR A 152 -9.46 6.23 7.02
CA THR A 152 -8.31 5.43 6.55
C THR A 152 -8.22 5.44 5.02
N GLN A 153 -9.35 5.28 4.31
CA GLN A 153 -9.37 5.34 2.85
C GLN A 153 -9.00 6.73 2.31
N TYR A 154 -9.51 7.79 2.95
CA TYR A 154 -9.11 9.17 2.64
C TYR A 154 -7.60 9.35 2.83
N PHE A 155 -7.06 8.91 3.96
CA PHE A 155 -5.64 8.99 4.25
C PHE A 155 -4.81 8.22 3.22
N ASN A 156 -5.18 6.97 2.92
CA ASN A 156 -4.50 6.13 1.93
C ASN A 156 -4.51 6.76 0.54
N LYS A 157 -5.64 7.36 0.12
CA LYS A 157 -5.74 8.09 -1.14
C LYS A 157 -4.80 9.30 -1.20
N GLU A 158 -4.73 10.10 -0.14
CA GLU A 158 -3.86 11.27 -0.07
C GLU A 158 -2.36 10.90 -0.07
N ILE A 159 -2.00 9.78 0.56
CA ILE A 159 -0.63 9.24 0.51
C ILE A 159 -0.32 8.65 -0.86
N ASN A 160 -1.24 7.91 -1.47
CA ASN A 160 -1.06 7.36 -2.82
C ASN A 160 -0.82 8.47 -3.84
N LYS A 161 -1.66 9.52 -3.84
CA LYS A 161 -1.47 10.70 -4.70
C LYS A 161 -0.07 11.28 -4.56
N PHE A 162 0.38 11.47 -3.32
CA PHE A 162 1.72 11.97 -3.05
C PHE A 162 2.82 11.02 -3.53
N CYS A 163 2.64 9.72 -3.36
CA CYS A 163 3.60 8.72 -3.81
C CYS A 163 3.77 8.77 -5.34
N LEU A 164 2.66 8.87 -6.08
CA LEU A 164 2.67 9.03 -7.54
C LEU A 164 3.40 10.30 -7.98
N GLU A 165 3.16 11.43 -7.30
CA GLU A 165 3.83 12.71 -7.59
C GLU A 165 5.33 12.70 -7.27
N ASN A 166 5.81 11.70 -6.52
CA ASN A 166 7.18 11.64 -6.01
C ASN A 166 7.86 10.32 -6.35
N ASP A 167 7.48 9.60 -7.40
CA ASP A 167 8.10 8.33 -7.83
C ASP A 167 8.30 7.31 -6.69
N ILE A 168 7.32 7.24 -5.78
CA ILE A 168 7.27 6.26 -4.70
C ILE A 168 6.22 5.23 -5.07
N THR A 169 6.54 3.94 -4.91
CA THR A 169 5.57 2.89 -5.20
C THR A 169 4.57 2.77 -4.06
N PHE A 170 3.27 2.92 -4.35
CA PHE A 170 2.21 2.71 -3.37
C PHE A 170 1.47 1.39 -3.64
N ILE A 171 1.35 0.55 -2.61
CA ILE A 171 0.66 -0.74 -2.64
C ILE A 171 -0.69 -0.55 -1.97
N ASP A 172 -1.71 -0.26 -2.79
CA ASP A 172 -3.10 -0.10 -2.35
C ASP A 172 -3.72 -1.47 -2.04
N LEU A 173 -4.06 -1.69 -0.77
CA LEU A 173 -4.74 -2.90 -0.30
C LEU A 173 -6.17 -2.64 0.16
N ASP A 174 -6.72 -1.44 0.00
CA ASP A 174 -8.05 -1.08 0.52
C ASP A 174 -9.13 -2.00 -0.07
N SER A 175 -9.17 -2.09 -1.41
CA SER A 175 -10.16 -2.93 -2.11
C SER A 175 -10.04 -4.42 -1.80
N PHE A 176 -8.83 -4.90 -1.46
CA PHE A 176 -8.59 -6.29 -1.08
C PHE A 176 -8.79 -6.55 0.41
N SER A 177 -8.80 -5.50 1.21
CA SER A 177 -8.99 -5.56 2.65
C SER A 177 -10.42 -5.29 3.07
N MET A 178 -11.30 -4.91 2.15
CA MET A 178 -12.67 -4.48 2.45
C MET A 178 -13.70 -5.58 2.17
N GLY A 179 -14.67 -5.69 3.07
CA GLY A 179 -15.86 -6.52 2.95
C GLY A 179 -16.95 -5.85 2.12
N LYS A 180 -18.03 -6.61 1.86
CA LYS A 180 -19.20 -6.10 1.13
C LYS A 180 -19.96 -5.01 1.89
N ASP A 181 -19.76 -4.94 3.21
CA ASP A 181 -20.34 -3.95 4.11
C ASP A 181 -19.55 -2.64 4.16
N GLY A 182 -18.43 -2.55 3.42
CA GLY A 182 -17.56 -1.37 3.42
C GLY A 182 -16.64 -1.29 4.64
N LEU A 183 -16.56 -2.35 5.46
CA LEU A 183 -15.65 -2.46 6.59
C LEU A 183 -14.51 -3.42 6.26
N VAL A 184 -13.59 -3.69 7.20
CA VAL A 184 -12.55 -4.70 6.99
C VAL A 184 -13.17 -6.08 6.70
N HIS A 185 -12.61 -6.79 5.72
CA HIS A 185 -13.06 -8.11 5.32
C HIS A 185 -12.90 -9.09 6.48
N ALA A 186 -13.96 -9.82 6.82
CA ALA A 186 -14.00 -10.71 8.00
C ALA A 186 -12.87 -11.75 8.05
N SER A 187 -12.35 -12.19 6.89
CA SER A 187 -11.22 -13.13 6.84
C SER A 187 -9.87 -12.54 7.29
N LEU A 188 -9.75 -11.22 7.35
CA LEU A 188 -8.56 -10.51 7.82
C LEU A 188 -8.65 -10.17 9.31
N ILE A 189 -9.82 -10.29 9.93
CA ILE A 189 -9.98 -10.08 11.37
C ILE A 189 -9.34 -11.25 12.12
N ASN A 190 -8.55 -10.94 13.14
CA ASN A 190 -7.92 -11.96 13.98
C ASN A 190 -8.98 -12.77 14.74
N LYS A 191 -8.76 -14.08 14.85
CA LYS A 191 -9.67 -14.97 15.61
C LYS A 191 -9.72 -14.62 17.10
N LYS A 192 -8.62 -14.10 17.64
CA LYS A 192 -8.55 -13.64 19.03
C LYS A 192 -9.10 -12.22 19.11
N LYS A 193 -10.31 -12.06 19.63
CA LYS A 193 -11.03 -10.76 19.68
C LYS A 193 -10.30 -9.63 20.43
N SER A 194 -9.40 -9.96 21.36
CA SER A 194 -8.59 -8.95 22.06
C SER A 194 -7.36 -8.49 21.25
N ASP A 195 -7.09 -9.14 20.13
CA ASP A 195 -6.03 -8.80 19.19
C ASP A 195 -6.65 -8.05 18.01
N HIS A 196 -6.40 -6.75 17.97
CA HIS A 196 -6.93 -5.86 16.94
C HIS A 196 -6.09 -5.88 15.66
N HIS A 197 -4.97 -6.59 15.63
CA HIS A 197 -4.22 -6.73 14.39
C HIS A 197 -5.00 -7.55 13.37
N TYR A 198 -4.61 -7.45 12.10
CA TYR A 198 -5.08 -8.41 11.11
C TYR A 198 -4.61 -9.83 11.48
N ASP A 199 -5.32 -10.86 11.02
CA ASP A 199 -4.83 -12.23 11.04
C ASP A 199 -3.47 -12.28 10.32
N LYS A 200 -2.42 -12.60 11.08
CA LYS A 200 -1.03 -12.52 10.62
C LYS A 200 -0.80 -13.34 9.36
N HIS A 201 -1.35 -14.56 9.29
CA HIS A 201 -1.15 -15.43 8.14
C HIS A 201 -1.87 -14.90 6.90
N LYS A 202 -3.13 -14.46 7.05
CA LYS A 202 -3.90 -13.91 5.95
C LYS A 202 -3.29 -12.61 5.43
N TYR A 203 -2.80 -11.76 6.33
CA TYR A 203 -2.14 -10.52 5.93
C TYR A 203 -0.79 -10.79 5.25
N MET A 204 0.03 -11.72 5.74
CA MET A 204 1.26 -12.14 5.03
C MET A 204 0.97 -12.65 3.63
N MET A 205 -0.11 -13.44 3.43
CA MET A 205 -0.49 -13.90 2.10
C MET A 205 -0.91 -12.76 1.18
N LEU A 206 -1.58 -11.74 1.71
CA LEU A 206 -1.96 -10.54 0.98
C LEU A 206 -0.72 -9.75 0.55
N LEU A 207 0.19 -9.46 1.49
CA LEU A 207 1.46 -8.80 1.20
C LEU A 207 2.31 -9.62 0.21
N SER A 208 2.36 -10.94 0.36
CA SER A 208 3.10 -11.83 -0.54
C SER A 208 2.59 -11.73 -1.99
N LYS A 209 1.27 -11.53 -2.14
CA LYS A 209 0.62 -11.40 -3.44
C LYS A 209 0.82 -10.02 -4.06
N PHE A 210 0.84 -8.95 -3.26
CA PHE A 210 0.78 -7.58 -3.77
C PHE A 210 2.06 -6.76 -3.60
N LEU A 211 2.88 -6.99 -2.57
CA LEU A 211 4.16 -6.29 -2.40
C LEU A 211 5.25 -6.93 -3.26
N MET A 212 5.34 -8.26 -3.23
CA MET A 212 6.47 -8.97 -3.84
C MET A 212 6.63 -8.77 -5.35
N PRO A 213 5.55 -8.74 -6.16
CA PRO A 213 5.69 -8.45 -7.59
C PRO A 213 6.40 -7.13 -7.88
N TYR A 214 6.16 -6.09 -7.06
CA TYR A 214 6.83 -4.81 -7.21
C TYR A 214 8.31 -4.88 -6.82
N LEU A 215 8.63 -5.57 -5.72
CA LEU A 215 10.02 -5.77 -5.30
C LEU A 215 10.79 -6.55 -6.37
N PHE A 216 10.27 -7.69 -6.84
CA PHE A 216 10.93 -8.46 -7.91
C PHE A 216 11.07 -7.64 -9.17
N SER A 217 10.00 -7.01 -9.66
CA SER A 217 10.08 -6.19 -10.87
C SER A 217 11.11 -5.06 -10.75
N TYR A 218 11.26 -4.45 -9.58
CA TYR A 218 12.25 -3.39 -9.37
C TYR A 218 13.67 -3.94 -9.43
N PHE A 219 13.97 -5.06 -8.76
CA PHE A 219 15.33 -5.59 -8.72
C PHE A 219 15.70 -6.38 -9.98
N ASP A 220 14.74 -6.97 -10.68
CA ASP A 220 14.95 -7.64 -11.97
C ASP A 220 15.22 -6.63 -13.08
N ALA A 221 14.43 -5.55 -13.18
CA ALA A 221 14.63 -4.50 -14.18
C ALA A 221 15.96 -3.75 -14.03
N ASN A 222 16.52 -3.74 -12.82
CA ASN A 222 17.81 -3.12 -12.52
C ASN A 222 18.97 -4.13 -12.50
N SER A 223 18.70 -5.39 -12.82
CA SER A 223 19.75 -6.37 -13.06
C SER A 223 20.21 -6.26 -14.51
N ASP A 224 21.50 -5.99 -14.77
CA ASP A 224 22.14 -6.02 -16.11
C ASP A 224 22.09 -7.42 -16.77
N THR A 225 21.29 -8.34 -16.24
CA THR A 225 21.14 -9.68 -16.78
C THR A 225 20.04 -9.70 -17.82
N ASN A 226 20.42 -10.11 -19.04
CA ASN A 226 19.55 -10.56 -20.14
C ASN A 226 18.68 -11.76 -19.70
N PHE A 227 17.78 -11.56 -18.73
CA PHE A 227 16.79 -12.54 -18.34
C PHE A 227 15.61 -12.42 -19.30
N THR A 228 15.48 -13.45 -20.13
CA THR A 228 14.43 -13.62 -21.13
C THR A 228 13.04 -13.40 -20.51
N ASN A 229 12.21 -12.64 -21.23
CA ASN A 229 10.82 -12.24 -20.98
C ASN A 229 9.80 -13.33 -20.58
N GLU A 230 10.20 -14.50 -20.10
CA GLU A 230 9.29 -15.60 -19.78
C GLU A 230 8.59 -15.47 -18.42
N LEU A 231 8.97 -14.50 -17.57
CA LEU A 231 8.37 -14.31 -16.24
C LEU A 231 7.52 -13.03 -16.11
N PHE A 232 7.19 -12.35 -17.21
CA PHE A 232 6.15 -11.32 -17.19
C PHE A 232 4.78 -11.92 -17.50
N LEU A 233 4.05 -12.14 -16.40
CA LEU A 233 2.61 -12.31 -16.32
C LEU A 233 2.00 -13.44 -17.19
N LYS A 234 1.59 -14.53 -16.53
CA LYS A 234 0.35 -15.21 -16.94
C LYS A 234 -0.82 -14.26 -16.64
N VAL A 235 -0.94 -13.19 -17.42
CA VAL A 235 -2.18 -12.42 -17.52
C VAL A 235 -3.23 -13.42 -18.01
N GLY A 236 -4.32 -13.60 -17.27
CA GLY A 236 -5.40 -14.45 -17.73
C GLY A 236 -6.02 -13.89 -19.00
N ASP A 237 -6.71 -14.74 -19.77
CA ASP A 237 -7.45 -14.28 -20.95
C ASP A 237 -8.44 -13.14 -20.63
N LYS A 238 -8.90 -13.05 -19.37
CA LYS A 238 -9.83 -12.02 -18.90
C LYS A 238 -9.24 -10.63 -18.95
N GLU A 239 -8.03 -10.45 -18.42
CA GLU A 239 -7.37 -9.14 -18.37
C GLU A 239 -6.90 -8.71 -19.77
N ILE A 240 -6.48 -9.66 -20.62
CA ILE A 240 -6.19 -9.38 -22.05
C ILE A 240 -7.46 -8.89 -22.77
N ASN A 241 -8.60 -9.53 -22.50
CA ASN A 241 -9.88 -9.11 -23.05
C ASN A 241 -10.31 -7.74 -22.52
N LEU A 242 -9.98 -7.38 -21.28
CA LEU A 242 -10.28 -6.04 -20.74
C LEU A 242 -9.55 -4.94 -21.51
N PHE A 243 -8.24 -5.09 -21.77
CA PHE A 243 -7.48 -4.13 -22.57
C PHE A 243 -8.02 -4.04 -24.00
N ARG A 244 -8.33 -5.17 -24.62
CA ARG A 244 -8.95 -5.23 -25.95
C ARG A 244 -10.30 -4.49 -25.98
N ASP A 245 -11.17 -4.77 -25.02
CA ASP A 245 -12.54 -4.23 -25.00
C ASP A 245 -12.53 -2.74 -24.70
N ALA A 246 -11.68 -2.29 -23.77
CA ALA A 246 -11.45 -0.87 -23.50
C ALA A 246 -10.90 -0.15 -24.74
N ALA A 247 -9.96 -0.75 -25.47
CA ALA A 247 -9.43 -0.19 -26.71
C ALA A 247 -10.48 -0.04 -27.81
N VAL A 248 -11.49 -0.92 -27.87
CA VAL A 248 -12.61 -0.77 -28.82
C VAL A 248 -13.53 0.38 -28.39
N LEU A 249 -13.86 0.47 -27.10
CA LEU A 249 -14.75 1.51 -26.58
C LEU A 249 -14.16 2.93 -26.68
N VAL A 250 -12.87 3.07 -26.39
CA VAL A 250 -12.20 4.38 -26.35
C VAL A 250 -11.87 4.91 -27.76
N LYS A 251 -11.87 4.04 -28.78
CA LYS A 251 -11.52 4.39 -30.17
C LYS A 251 -12.29 5.61 -30.69
N GLU A 252 -13.58 5.70 -30.40
CA GLU A 252 -14.44 6.80 -30.86
C GLU A 252 -14.12 8.16 -30.20
N PHE A 253 -13.38 8.13 -29.09
CA PHE A 253 -13.04 9.32 -28.30
C PHE A 253 -11.57 9.72 -28.45
N ASP A 254 -10.66 8.74 -28.40
CA ASP A 254 -9.21 8.96 -28.51
C ASP A 254 -8.53 7.74 -29.16
N ILE A 255 -8.13 7.93 -30.42
CA ILE A 255 -7.48 6.88 -31.21
C ILE A 255 -6.07 6.53 -30.70
N SER A 256 -5.35 7.49 -30.09
CA SER A 256 -4.01 7.26 -29.58
C SER A 256 -4.05 6.37 -28.33
N ILE A 257 -5.00 6.62 -27.43
CA ILE A 257 -5.23 5.77 -26.25
C ILE A 257 -5.69 4.37 -26.69
N ALA A 258 -6.63 4.29 -27.64
CA ALA A 258 -7.09 3.02 -28.18
C ALA A 258 -5.96 2.18 -28.78
N TYR A 259 -5.03 2.81 -29.51
CA TYR A 259 -3.83 2.16 -30.05
C TYR A 259 -2.86 1.68 -28.97
N GLY A 260 -2.62 2.49 -27.93
CA GLY A 260 -1.80 2.09 -26.78
C GLY A 260 -2.35 0.86 -26.06
N LEU A 261 -3.66 0.86 -25.77
CA LEU A 261 -4.34 -0.29 -25.15
C LEU A 261 -4.32 -1.54 -26.03
N MET A 262 -4.51 -1.39 -27.35
CA MET A 262 -4.46 -2.50 -28.29
C MET A 262 -3.03 -3.07 -28.43
N LYS A 263 -1.98 -2.22 -28.36
CA LYS A 263 -0.57 -2.66 -28.29
C LYS A 263 -0.30 -3.52 -27.05
N ILE A 264 -0.81 -3.10 -25.89
CA ILE A 264 -0.68 -3.88 -24.65
C ILE A 264 -1.36 -5.25 -24.83
N ALA A 265 -2.59 -5.28 -25.34
CA ALA A 265 -3.29 -6.54 -25.61
C ALA A 265 -2.54 -7.43 -26.62
N ASN A 266 -1.92 -6.86 -27.65
CA ASN A 266 -1.13 -7.59 -28.65
C ASN A 266 0.17 -8.17 -28.07
N ASN A 267 0.87 -7.42 -27.21
CA ASN A 267 2.07 -7.91 -26.55
C ASN A 267 1.76 -9.10 -25.64
N LEU A 268 0.59 -9.09 -24.98
CA LEU A 268 0.14 -10.16 -24.11
C LEU A 268 -0.48 -11.35 -24.87
N ARG A 269 -1.08 -11.14 -26.06
CA ARG A 269 -1.62 -12.19 -26.93
C ARG A 269 -1.29 -11.94 -28.41
N PRO A 270 -0.04 -12.19 -28.84
CA PRO A 270 0.42 -11.87 -30.21
C PRO A 270 -0.27 -12.69 -31.30
N THR A 271 -0.87 -13.83 -30.95
CA THR A 271 -1.56 -14.71 -31.90
C THR A 271 -3.04 -14.35 -32.08
N GLY A 272 -3.56 -13.34 -31.38
CA GLY A 272 -4.98 -12.94 -31.45
C GLY A 272 -5.32 -12.23 -32.77
N PRO A 273 -6.13 -12.83 -33.68
CA PRO A 273 -6.38 -12.26 -35.00
C PRO A 273 -7.12 -10.91 -34.93
N PHE A 274 -8.14 -10.80 -34.06
CA PHE A 274 -8.88 -9.56 -33.85
C PHE A 274 -7.99 -8.42 -33.35
N ILE A 275 -7.08 -8.72 -32.41
CA ILE A 275 -6.17 -7.72 -31.85
C ILE A 275 -5.25 -7.18 -32.95
N LYS A 276 -4.68 -8.06 -33.78
CA LYS A 276 -3.82 -7.68 -34.91
C LYS A 276 -4.56 -6.85 -35.95
N GLU A 277 -5.78 -7.26 -36.30
CA GLU A 277 -6.63 -6.52 -37.23
C GLU A 277 -6.86 -5.08 -36.75
N LYS A 278 -7.28 -4.93 -35.48
CA LYS A 278 -7.52 -3.61 -34.90
C LYS A 278 -6.26 -2.78 -34.71
N LEU A 279 -5.13 -3.39 -34.36
CA LEU A 279 -3.86 -2.70 -34.26
C LEU A 279 -3.46 -2.06 -35.60
N ASN A 280 -3.58 -2.80 -36.71
CA ASN A 280 -3.31 -2.30 -38.05
C ASN A 280 -4.31 -1.22 -38.48
N GLU A 281 -5.58 -1.36 -38.11
CA GLU A 281 -6.61 -0.33 -38.35
C GLU A 281 -6.24 0.97 -37.63
N TYR A 282 -5.90 0.90 -36.35
CA TYR A 282 -5.62 2.07 -35.51
C TYR A 282 -4.31 2.75 -35.93
N GLU A 283 -3.30 1.97 -36.31
CA GLU A 283 -2.05 2.51 -36.88
C GLU A 283 -2.29 3.32 -38.15
N LYS A 284 -3.18 2.87 -39.04
CA LYS A 284 -3.55 3.64 -40.24
C LYS A 284 -4.31 4.91 -39.91
N LEU A 285 -5.09 4.93 -38.83
CA LEU A 285 -5.85 6.10 -38.41
C LEU A 285 -4.98 7.15 -37.73
N ILE A 286 -3.96 6.74 -36.96
CA ILE A 286 -3.00 7.65 -36.32
C ILE A 286 -2.08 8.33 -37.35
N ASN A 287 -1.74 7.62 -38.42
CA ASN A 287 -0.85 8.11 -39.46
C ASN A 287 -1.56 8.89 -40.59
N LYS A 288 -2.83 9.25 -40.42
CA LYS A 288 -3.62 10.08 -41.35
C LYS A 288 -3.81 11.47 -40.78
#